data_AF-A0A3N0DWC3-F1
#
_entry.id   AF-A0A3N0DWC3-F1
#
_cell.length_a   1.000
_cell.length_b   1.000
_cell.length_c   1.000
_cell.angle_alpha   90.00
_cell.angle_beta   90.00
_cell.angle_gamma   90.00
#
_symmetry.space_group_name_H-M   'P 1'
#
loop_
_entity.id
_entity.type
_entity.pdbx_description
1 polymer ?
#
loop_
_entity_poly.entity_id
_entity_poly.type
_entity_poly.pdbx_seq_one_letter_code
_entity_poly.pdbx_strand_id
1 'polypeptide(L)'
;MTALALACALAGPVSGAAAPVDCATATALSPAYNSCEGRNLTITGQNQSRKPDPTPGIIAATQAYQLARAAALAADPERQPNPNSCTTVLLCPIDPRMNDFASRGGIVKPVLYTSRSGATMSGHVWATVAGPAKRPGIVIVNGSVVGFEETYWFLAQSLAKAGFVVMTFDAQGEGMSDQLGEFPDQLEDALAGTPLLGLIGPRPAQDVFGGNGYPFYDGGQDALDFLLSTPAHPYVPRPSRTTGTSHAAKQSRRVAAGLDAAYNPLWSTLDPTSIGITGHSYGAEAASWLGQADPRIDAVVALDSLCVPVSPAPSEQSVGYPNPDFSNLPSATYALTRDCFSTPAGPAPWITKPALGIAGDYLLNPVPYLLPPNPLGKSRASLAYTAAGVDTGQVLVRGGTHLSFTDIPFLVPGSLRAIDMIDWYTTAWFAKYLQNRPGADAMLLTDRWQHDATTGTLDPVADANLFSWHFRSRLDVAGQGGGRVRCEDLRTGCGLLVPSSADGWPGEYSIVSATR
;
A
#
# COMPACT_ATOMS: atom_id res chain seq x y z
N MET A 1 3.83 2.16 -30.61
CA MET A 1 3.00 3.12 -29.87
C MET A 1 1.94 3.66 -30.81
N THR A 2 0.79 2.98 -30.88
CA THR A 2 -0.36 3.38 -31.69
C THR A 2 -1.50 3.60 -30.71
N ALA A 3 -1.85 4.87 -30.50
CA ALA A 3 -2.95 5.28 -29.66
C ALA A 3 -4.27 4.80 -30.28
N LEU A 4 -4.97 3.88 -29.61
CA LEU A 4 -6.38 3.65 -29.90
C LEU A 4 -7.17 4.72 -29.13
N ALA A 5 -7.51 5.80 -29.81
CA ALA A 5 -8.50 6.76 -29.34
C ALA A 5 -9.87 6.07 -29.36
N LEU A 6 -10.39 5.74 -28.18
CA LEU A 6 -11.77 5.28 -28.04
C LEU A 6 -12.68 6.51 -28.18
N ALA A 7 -13.48 6.53 -29.23
CA ALA A 7 -14.42 7.61 -29.50
C ALA A 7 -15.42 7.76 -28.35
N CYS A 8 -15.40 8.91 -27.67
CA CYS A 8 -16.50 9.34 -26.81
C CYS A 8 -17.73 9.61 -27.69
N ALA A 9 -18.73 8.76 -27.63
CA ALA A 9 -20.06 9.10 -28.11
C ALA A 9 -20.66 10.14 -27.16
N LEU A 10 -20.76 11.38 -27.63
CA LEU A 10 -21.46 12.48 -26.95
C LEU A 10 -22.96 12.13 -26.85
N ALA A 11 -23.39 11.64 -25.69
CA ALA A 11 -24.80 11.65 -25.33
C ALA A 11 -25.17 13.08 -24.88
N GLY A 12 -26.08 13.73 -25.61
CA GLY A 12 -26.60 15.05 -25.27
C GLY A 12 -27.34 15.06 -23.92
N PRO A 13 -27.59 16.25 -23.33
CA PRO A 13 -28.14 16.36 -21.99
C PRO A 13 -29.61 15.91 -21.98
N VAL A 14 -29.88 14.73 -21.41
CA VAL A 14 -31.24 14.31 -21.08
C VAL A 14 -31.64 15.07 -19.82
N SER A 15 -32.37 16.16 -20.03
CA SER A 15 -33.01 16.96 -18.98
C SER A 15 -34.26 16.24 -18.49
N GLY A 16 -34.07 15.41 -17.47
CA GLY A 16 -35.14 14.83 -16.67
C GLY A 16 -34.56 14.38 -15.35
N ALA A 17 -34.99 15.01 -14.25
CA ALA A 17 -34.64 14.57 -12.90
C ALA A 17 -35.26 13.18 -12.66
N ALA A 18 -34.54 12.14 -13.05
CA ALA A 18 -34.85 10.77 -12.67
C ALA A 18 -34.80 10.68 -11.14
N ALA A 19 -35.73 9.93 -10.54
CA ALA A 19 -35.67 9.60 -9.12
C ALA A 19 -34.27 9.07 -8.77
N PRO A 20 -33.74 9.37 -7.56
CA PRO A 20 -32.43 8.90 -7.17
C PRO A 20 -32.38 7.37 -7.30
N VAL A 21 -31.55 6.89 -8.23
CA VAL A 21 -31.29 5.47 -8.42
C VAL A 21 -30.29 5.06 -7.36
N ASP A 22 -30.65 4.09 -6.53
CA ASP A 22 -29.69 3.41 -5.69
C ASP A 22 -28.82 2.48 -6.55
N CYS A 23 -27.56 2.87 -6.76
CA CYS A 23 -26.63 2.13 -7.59
C CYS A 23 -26.34 0.72 -7.05
N ALA A 24 -26.44 0.50 -5.73
CA ALA A 24 -26.23 -0.81 -5.13
C ALA A 24 -27.33 -1.82 -5.49
N THR A 25 -28.50 -1.35 -5.91
CA THR A 25 -29.67 -2.19 -6.25
C THR A 25 -30.10 -2.07 -7.71
N ALA A 26 -29.37 -1.30 -8.52
CA ALA A 26 -29.66 -1.13 -9.94
C ALA A 26 -29.58 -2.47 -10.70
N THR A 27 -30.61 -2.77 -11.50
CA THR A 27 -30.67 -4.02 -12.27
C THR A 27 -29.55 -4.08 -13.32
N ALA A 28 -28.83 -5.20 -13.37
CA ALA A 28 -27.77 -5.44 -14.36
C ALA A 28 -28.24 -5.17 -15.80
N LEU A 29 -27.33 -4.64 -16.64
CA LEU A 29 -27.60 -4.29 -18.05
C LEU A 29 -28.73 -3.26 -18.26
N SER A 30 -29.23 -2.62 -17.21
CA SER A 30 -30.21 -1.54 -17.33
C SER A 30 -29.55 -0.19 -17.63
N PRO A 31 -30.27 0.79 -18.22
CA PRO A 31 -29.77 2.16 -18.35
C PRO A 31 -29.39 2.79 -17.01
N ALA A 32 -30.09 2.43 -15.93
CA ALA A 32 -29.81 2.89 -14.57
C ALA A 32 -28.46 2.39 -14.07
N TYR A 33 -28.18 1.09 -14.24
CA TYR A 33 -26.89 0.50 -13.88
C TYR A 33 -25.74 1.07 -14.73
N ASN A 34 -25.92 1.19 -16.05
CA ASN A 34 -24.90 1.80 -16.92
C ASN A 34 -24.62 3.27 -16.55
N SER A 35 -25.65 4.01 -16.10
CA SER A 35 -25.45 5.37 -15.60
C SER A 35 -24.69 5.38 -14.28
N CYS A 36 -24.95 4.44 -13.37
CA CYS A 36 -24.20 4.27 -12.13
C CYS A 36 -22.72 3.94 -12.41
N GLU A 37 -22.44 3.01 -13.32
CA GLU A 37 -21.08 2.67 -13.76
C GLU A 37 -20.35 3.86 -14.37
N GLY A 38 -21.01 4.57 -15.30
CA GLY A 38 -20.42 5.75 -15.92
C GLY A 38 -20.04 6.81 -14.89
N ARG A 39 -20.90 7.05 -13.89
CA ARG A 39 -20.62 7.97 -12.78
C ARG A 39 -19.48 7.47 -11.90
N ASN A 40 -19.46 6.18 -11.57
CA ASN A 40 -18.41 5.59 -10.74
C ASN A 40 -17.02 5.71 -11.41
N LEU A 41 -16.94 5.52 -12.72
CA LEU A 41 -15.71 5.76 -13.49
C LEU A 41 -15.27 7.22 -13.49
N THR A 42 -16.18 8.19 -13.42
CA THR A 42 -15.77 9.60 -13.31
C THR A 42 -15.04 9.90 -12.00
N ILE A 43 -15.37 9.18 -10.91
CA ILE A 43 -14.67 9.28 -9.62
C ILE A 43 -13.22 8.81 -9.78
N THR A 44 -13.01 7.74 -10.53
CA THR A 44 -11.66 7.26 -10.90
C THR A 44 -10.84 8.32 -11.65
N GLY A 45 -11.47 9.27 -12.35
CA GLY A 45 -10.78 10.36 -13.04
C GLY A 45 -10.39 11.54 -12.15
N GLN A 46 -10.77 11.54 -10.86
CA GLN A 46 -10.62 12.73 -10.01
C GLN A 46 -9.15 13.08 -9.73
N ASN A 47 -8.27 12.12 -9.46
CA ASN A 47 -6.84 12.42 -9.28
C ASN A 47 -6.25 13.12 -10.52
N GLN A 48 -6.61 12.66 -11.72
CA GLN A 48 -6.15 13.23 -12.99
C GLN A 48 -6.72 14.62 -13.26
N SER A 49 -8.00 14.84 -12.92
CA SER A 49 -8.74 16.05 -13.29
C SER A 49 -8.78 17.13 -12.20
N ARG A 50 -8.48 16.77 -10.94
CA ARG A 50 -8.73 17.59 -9.75
C ARG A 50 -7.58 17.62 -8.75
N LYS A 51 -6.40 17.06 -9.04
CA LYS A 51 -5.15 17.52 -8.39
C LYS A 51 -4.65 18.75 -9.17
N PRO A 52 -5.07 20.00 -8.85
CA PRO A 52 -4.50 21.19 -9.46
C PRO A 52 -3.06 21.31 -8.97
N ASP A 53 -2.16 20.88 -9.82
CA ASP A 53 -0.74 20.89 -9.57
C ASP A 53 -0.19 22.34 -9.60
N PRO A 54 0.67 22.77 -8.65
CA PRO A 54 1.74 23.68 -8.99
C PRO A 54 2.80 22.88 -9.76
N THR A 55 2.60 22.61 -11.06
CA THR A 55 3.51 21.79 -11.88
C THR A 55 4.99 22.12 -11.76
N PRO A 56 5.37 23.39 -11.55
CA PRO A 56 6.75 23.73 -11.22
C PRO A 56 7.30 23.02 -9.97
N GLY A 57 6.50 22.84 -8.92
CA GLY A 57 6.88 22.19 -7.66
C GLY A 57 7.14 20.69 -7.82
N ILE A 58 6.29 19.97 -8.54
CA ILE A 58 6.52 18.54 -8.82
C ILE A 58 7.74 18.37 -9.72
N ILE A 59 7.90 19.20 -10.76
CA ILE A 59 9.10 19.16 -11.62
C ILE A 59 10.37 19.40 -10.79
N ALA A 60 10.37 20.43 -9.94
CA ALA A 60 11.52 20.76 -9.09
C ALA A 60 11.84 19.63 -8.09
N ALA A 61 10.83 19.06 -7.44
CA ALA A 61 11.00 17.95 -6.50
C ALA A 61 11.52 16.68 -7.21
N THR A 62 10.97 16.36 -8.39
CA THR A 62 11.41 15.22 -9.21
C THR A 62 12.83 15.41 -9.71
N GLN A 63 13.20 16.63 -10.12
CA GLN A 63 14.57 16.95 -10.52
C GLN A 63 15.53 16.82 -9.33
N ALA A 64 15.14 17.26 -8.13
CA ALA A 64 15.94 17.11 -6.92
C ALA A 64 16.19 15.62 -6.59
N TYR A 65 15.16 14.78 -6.71
CA TYR A 65 15.29 13.32 -6.55
C TYR A 65 16.28 12.72 -7.56
N GLN A 66 16.16 13.04 -8.85
CA GLN A 66 17.06 12.53 -9.89
C GLN A 66 18.50 13.05 -9.74
N LEU A 67 18.69 14.28 -9.26
CA LEU A 67 20.02 14.80 -8.91
C LEU A 67 20.62 14.06 -7.71
N ALA A 68 19.82 13.78 -6.67
CA ALA A 68 20.26 12.98 -5.53
C ALA A 68 20.65 11.56 -5.95
N ARG A 69 19.89 10.94 -6.87
CA ARG A 69 20.23 9.66 -7.49
C ARG A 69 21.59 9.69 -8.20
N ALA A 70 21.80 10.68 -9.06
CA ALA A 70 23.07 10.83 -9.78
C ALA A 70 24.24 11.07 -8.83
N ALA A 71 24.04 11.87 -7.77
CA ALA A 71 25.05 12.11 -6.76
C ALA A 71 25.40 10.84 -5.96
N ALA A 72 24.39 10.03 -5.58
CA ALA A 72 24.61 8.76 -4.89
C ALA A 72 25.45 7.79 -5.74
N LEU A 73 25.16 7.68 -7.04
CA LEU A 73 25.93 6.87 -8.00
C LEU A 73 27.37 7.37 -8.19
N ALA A 74 27.59 8.68 -8.12
CA ALA A 74 28.92 9.26 -8.22
C ALA A 74 29.73 9.07 -6.92
N ALA A 75 29.07 9.08 -5.77
CA ALA A 75 29.70 8.97 -4.46
C ALA A 75 30.04 7.53 -4.05
N ASP A 76 29.25 6.55 -4.51
CA ASP A 76 29.40 5.15 -4.15
C ASP A 76 29.38 4.25 -5.41
N PRO A 77 30.56 3.88 -5.95
CA PRO A 77 30.68 3.03 -7.14
C PRO A 77 30.14 1.62 -6.98
N GLU A 78 29.89 1.13 -5.75
CA GLU A 78 29.27 -0.17 -5.53
C GLU A 78 27.75 -0.14 -5.77
N ARG A 79 27.12 1.04 -5.83
CA ARG A 79 25.68 1.21 -6.05
C ARG A 79 25.29 0.86 -7.49
N GLN A 80 24.22 0.08 -7.62
CA GLN A 80 23.67 -0.36 -8.90
C GLN A 80 22.14 -0.27 -8.97
N PRO A 81 21.50 0.88 -8.65
CA PRO A 81 20.05 1.05 -8.66
C PRO A 81 19.39 1.03 -10.05
N ASN A 82 20.16 0.87 -11.13
CA ASN A 82 19.65 0.89 -12.51
C ASN A 82 19.81 -0.48 -13.20
N PRO A 83 18.93 -0.81 -14.16
CA PRO A 83 17.72 -0.08 -14.55
C PRO A 83 16.54 -0.41 -13.62
N ASN A 84 15.65 0.56 -13.39
CA ASN A 84 14.39 0.35 -12.66
C ASN A 84 13.27 1.29 -13.14
N SER A 85 12.08 1.19 -12.54
CA SER A 85 10.90 2.00 -12.89
C SER A 85 11.16 3.52 -12.87
N CYS A 86 12.03 4.00 -11.97
CA CYS A 86 12.47 5.40 -11.86
C CYS A 86 13.42 5.87 -12.95
N THR A 87 13.90 4.99 -13.82
CA THR A 87 14.78 5.34 -14.94
C THR A 87 14.23 4.91 -16.29
N THR A 88 13.33 3.94 -16.31
CA THR A 88 12.80 3.36 -17.56
C THR A 88 11.32 3.67 -17.81
N VAL A 89 10.54 4.02 -16.77
CA VAL A 89 9.07 4.15 -16.89
C VAL A 89 8.59 5.59 -16.67
N LEU A 90 8.72 6.14 -15.45
CA LEU A 90 8.06 7.41 -15.08
C LEU A 90 8.96 8.46 -14.41
N LEU A 91 10.27 8.23 -14.32
CA LEU A 91 11.21 9.12 -13.62
C LEU A 91 10.88 9.40 -12.15
N CYS A 92 9.97 8.62 -11.55
CA CYS A 92 9.57 8.71 -10.15
C CYS A 92 9.17 10.12 -9.71
N PRO A 93 8.00 10.61 -10.15
CA PRO A 93 7.55 11.96 -9.87
C PRO A 93 7.26 12.16 -8.37
N ILE A 94 7.70 13.28 -7.81
CA ILE A 94 7.66 13.53 -6.35
C ILE A 94 6.59 14.55 -5.97
N ASP A 95 5.80 14.25 -4.94
CA ASP A 95 4.81 15.19 -4.40
C ASP A 95 5.49 16.17 -3.43
N PRO A 96 5.62 17.46 -3.79
CA PRO A 96 6.33 18.40 -2.95
C PRO A 96 5.66 18.61 -1.58
N ARG A 97 4.38 18.25 -1.41
CA ARG A 97 3.67 18.35 -0.12
C ARG A 97 4.25 17.42 0.95
N MET A 98 4.98 16.38 0.54
CA MET A 98 5.56 15.40 1.45
C MET A 98 7.03 15.70 1.80
N ASN A 99 7.68 16.70 1.21
CA ASN A 99 9.13 16.89 1.34
C ASN A 99 9.58 17.69 2.57
N ASP A 100 8.67 18.39 3.26
CA ASP A 100 9.00 19.36 4.30
C ASP A 100 8.75 18.85 5.74
N PHE A 101 8.54 17.54 5.92
CA PHE A 101 8.13 16.95 7.20
C PHE A 101 9.03 17.35 8.39
N ALA A 102 10.35 17.41 8.19
CA ALA A 102 11.29 17.81 9.23
C ALA A 102 11.07 19.26 9.73
N SER A 103 10.63 20.17 8.84
CA SER A 103 10.30 21.55 9.21
C SER A 103 9.03 21.65 10.06
N ARG A 104 8.19 20.61 10.04
CA ARG A 104 6.91 20.49 10.76
C ARG A 104 7.00 19.64 12.03
N GLY A 105 8.20 19.55 12.61
CA GLY A 105 8.47 18.78 13.84
C GLY A 105 8.65 17.27 13.62
N GLY A 106 8.76 16.84 12.36
CA GLY A 106 9.13 15.48 11.99
C GLY A 106 10.62 15.19 12.19
N ILE A 107 10.94 13.90 12.29
CA ILE A 107 12.30 13.36 12.23
C ILE A 107 12.33 12.42 11.03
N VAL A 108 13.26 12.66 10.11
CA VAL A 108 13.51 11.81 8.94
C VAL A 108 14.98 11.42 8.95
N LYS A 109 15.26 10.12 8.96
CA LYS A 109 16.62 9.59 8.91
C LYS A 109 16.78 8.70 7.68
N PRO A 110 17.44 9.17 6.61
CA PRO A 110 17.78 8.29 5.49
C PRO A 110 18.75 7.20 5.99
N VAL A 111 18.57 5.99 5.50
CA VAL A 111 19.38 4.82 5.85
C VAL A 111 19.71 4.03 4.60
N LEU A 112 20.93 3.51 4.56
CA LEU A 112 21.37 2.48 3.62
C LEU A 112 21.75 1.23 4.39
N TYR A 113 21.43 0.05 3.87
CA TYR A 113 21.81 -1.23 4.46
C TYR A 113 21.90 -2.31 3.39
N THR A 114 22.74 -3.32 3.62
CA THR A 114 22.90 -4.45 2.69
C THR A 114 21.76 -5.47 2.89
N SER A 115 21.09 -5.91 1.82
CA SER A 115 20.10 -7.00 1.87
C SER A 115 20.77 -8.38 1.88
N ARG A 116 19.97 -9.43 2.06
CA ARG A 116 20.44 -10.83 1.97
C ARG A 116 20.99 -11.25 0.61
N SER A 117 20.63 -10.56 -0.47
CA SER A 117 21.22 -10.79 -1.81
C SER A 117 22.55 -10.06 -1.98
N GLY A 118 22.93 -9.22 -1.00
CA GLY A 118 24.07 -8.32 -1.08
C GLY A 118 23.77 -7.00 -1.79
N ALA A 119 22.52 -6.69 -2.18
CA ALA A 119 22.16 -5.39 -2.75
C ALA A 119 22.21 -4.29 -1.67
N THR A 120 22.50 -3.05 -2.03
CA THR A 120 22.37 -1.91 -1.11
C THR A 120 20.94 -1.37 -1.17
N MET A 121 20.23 -1.46 -0.06
CA MET A 121 18.86 -1.00 0.10
C MET A 121 18.83 0.46 0.56
N SER A 122 17.87 1.22 0.04
CA SER A 122 17.59 2.59 0.44
C SER A 122 16.27 2.69 1.19
N GLY A 123 16.25 3.48 2.25
CA GLY A 123 15.03 3.75 3.00
C GLY A 123 15.15 4.92 3.95
N HIS A 124 14.09 5.13 4.73
CA HIS A 124 13.99 6.17 5.73
C HIS A 124 13.33 5.66 7.00
N VAL A 125 13.84 6.12 8.15
CA VAL A 125 13.18 5.94 9.44
C VAL A 125 12.56 7.27 9.89
N TRP A 126 11.26 7.23 10.14
CA TRP A 126 10.41 8.39 10.44
C TRP A 126 9.94 8.36 11.88
N ALA A 127 9.91 9.53 12.51
CA ALA A 127 9.24 9.76 13.78
C ALA A 127 8.88 11.25 13.90
N THR A 128 8.46 11.67 15.08
CA THR A 128 8.23 13.08 15.41
C THR A 128 9.03 13.44 16.66
N VAL A 129 9.44 14.71 16.77
CA VAL A 129 10.16 15.20 17.96
C VAL A 129 9.28 15.10 19.20
N ALA A 130 8.01 15.47 19.07
CA ALA A 130 7.00 15.29 20.11
C ALA A 130 6.46 13.85 20.12
N GLY A 131 5.95 13.39 21.25
CA GLY A 131 5.34 12.08 21.41
C GLY A 131 6.02 11.22 22.48
N PRO A 132 5.52 9.99 22.71
CA PRO A 132 6.08 9.09 23.72
C PRO A 132 7.55 8.77 23.48
N ALA A 133 8.28 8.49 24.56
CA ALA A 133 9.70 8.10 24.48
C ALA A 133 9.90 6.72 23.82
N LYS A 134 8.91 5.83 23.96
CA LYS A 134 8.85 4.51 23.31
C LYS A 134 7.60 4.41 22.47
N ARG A 135 7.73 3.96 21.23
CA ARG A 135 6.69 3.98 20.21
C ARG A 135 6.69 2.67 19.44
N PRO A 136 5.52 2.08 19.14
CA PRO A 136 5.47 0.91 18.27
C PRO A 136 6.10 1.18 16.91
N GLY A 137 6.67 0.13 16.32
CA GLY A 137 7.29 0.16 15.00
C GLY A 137 6.31 -0.20 13.88
N ILE A 138 6.48 0.40 12.70
CA ILE A 138 5.75 -0.02 11.49
C ILE A 138 6.74 -0.12 10.33
N VAL A 139 6.71 -1.23 9.59
CA VAL A 139 7.39 -1.36 8.29
C VAL A 139 6.36 -1.14 7.18
N ILE A 140 6.70 -0.31 6.19
CA ILE A 140 5.93 -0.09 4.97
C ILE A 140 6.69 -0.73 3.80
N VAL A 141 6.08 -1.72 3.16
CA VAL A 141 6.60 -2.38 1.94
C VAL A 141 5.96 -1.75 0.70
N ASN A 142 6.76 -1.16 -0.17
CA ASN A 142 6.27 -0.55 -1.42
C ASN A 142 5.71 -1.62 -2.39
N GLY A 143 4.84 -1.19 -3.30
CA GLY A 143 4.30 -2.04 -4.37
C GLY A 143 5.18 -2.10 -5.62
N SER A 144 4.92 -3.09 -6.49
CA SER A 144 5.71 -3.37 -7.69
C SER A 144 5.37 -2.52 -8.92
N VAL A 145 4.27 -1.77 -8.91
CA VAL A 145 3.81 -0.99 -10.07
C VAL A 145 3.92 0.50 -9.76
N VAL A 146 5.04 1.10 -10.19
CA VAL A 146 5.36 2.52 -9.93
C VAL A 146 5.36 2.83 -8.42
N GLY A 147 5.55 1.81 -7.59
CA GLY A 147 5.59 1.93 -6.13
C GLY A 147 7.03 2.07 -5.69
N PHE A 148 7.47 3.30 -5.48
CA PHE A 148 8.76 3.61 -4.86
C PHE A 148 8.50 4.34 -3.54
N GLU A 149 9.49 4.35 -2.66
CA GLU A 149 9.39 4.76 -1.26
C GLU A 149 8.63 6.08 -1.07
N GLU A 150 9.02 7.11 -1.82
CA GLU A 150 8.45 8.46 -1.74
C GLU A 150 6.94 8.48 -1.96
N THR A 151 6.40 7.53 -2.72
CA THR A 151 4.96 7.49 -3.01
C THR A 151 4.08 7.06 -1.82
N TYR A 152 4.73 6.61 -0.74
CA TYR A 152 4.10 6.19 0.52
C TYR A 152 4.47 7.14 1.67
N TRP A 153 5.18 8.23 1.41
CA TRP A 153 5.58 9.18 2.46
C TRP A 153 4.38 9.84 3.14
N PHE A 154 3.25 10.01 2.46
CA PHE A 154 2.02 10.47 3.10
C PHE A 154 1.63 9.60 4.32
N LEU A 155 1.69 8.28 4.15
CA LEU A 155 1.32 7.31 5.17
C LEU A 155 2.39 7.26 6.27
N ALA A 156 3.67 7.29 5.88
CA ALA A 156 4.78 7.31 6.83
C ALA A 156 4.71 8.53 7.77
N GLN A 157 4.38 9.71 7.22
CA GLN A 157 4.27 10.94 7.98
C GLN A 157 3.05 10.94 8.90
N SER A 158 1.88 10.50 8.43
CA SER A 158 0.67 10.38 9.25
C SER A 158 0.88 9.40 10.40
N LEU A 159 1.47 8.24 10.16
CA LEU A 159 1.79 7.28 11.21
C LEU A 159 2.86 7.82 12.19
N ALA A 160 3.91 8.48 11.71
CA ALA A 160 4.88 9.13 12.59
C ALA A 160 4.25 10.22 13.48
N LYS A 161 3.28 10.98 12.96
CA LYS A 161 2.46 11.96 13.71
C LYS A 161 1.49 11.28 14.69
N ALA A 162 0.97 10.10 14.34
CA ALA A 162 0.16 9.28 15.22
C ALA A 162 0.97 8.59 16.35
N GLY A 163 2.29 8.79 16.40
CA GLY A 163 3.15 8.33 17.49
C GLY A 163 3.82 6.98 17.23
N PHE A 164 4.07 6.64 15.97
CA PHE A 164 4.85 5.45 15.58
C PHE A 164 6.30 5.82 15.22
N VAL A 165 7.19 4.82 15.24
CA VAL A 165 8.44 4.84 14.47
C VAL A 165 8.17 4.05 13.19
N VAL A 166 8.35 4.68 12.03
CA VAL A 166 8.01 4.06 10.75
C VAL A 166 9.28 3.83 9.96
N MET A 167 9.42 2.67 9.33
CA MET A 167 10.44 2.40 8.33
C MET A 167 9.78 2.21 6.98
N THR A 168 10.15 3.06 6.04
CA THR A 168 9.91 2.87 4.61
C THR A 168 11.22 2.46 3.96
N PHE A 169 11.13 1.75 2.84
CA PHE A 169 12.27 1.40 2.03
C PHE A 169 11.81 1.15 0.60
N ASP A 170 12.75 1.25 -0.34
CA ASP A 170 12.57 0.74 -1.67
C ASP A 170 12.91 -0.75 -1.70
N ALA A 171 11.98 -1.60 -2.13
CA ALA A 171 12.28 -2.99 -2.47
C ALA A 171 13.45 -3.07 -3.48
N GLN A 172 14.16 -4.20 -3.49
CA GLN A 172 15.31 -4.34 -4.37
C GLN A 172 14.88 -4.13 -5.82
N GLY A 173 15.57 -3.26 -6.54
CA GLY A 173 15.23 -2.87 -7.90
C GLY A 173 14.07 -1.88 -8.05
N GLU A 174 13.64 -1.23 -6.97
CA GLU A 174 12.76 -0.07 -7.01
C GLU A 174 13.48 1.18 -6.50
N GLY A 175 12.92 2.35 -6.82
CA GLY A 175 13.35 3.63 -6.25
C GLY A 175 14.86 3.81 -6.24
N MET A 176 15.44 4.06 -5.08
CA MET A 176 16.88 4.23 -4.85
C MET A 176 17.62 2.95 -4.46
N SER A 177 16.94 1.84 -4.21
CA SER A 177 17.60 0.56 -3.91
C SER A 177 18.34 -0.01 -5.12
N ASP A 178 19.43 -0.74 -4.86
CA ASP A 178 20.18 -1.41 -5.91
C ASP A 178 19.30 -2.43 -6.67
N GLN A 179 19.52 -2.55 -7.98
CA GLN A 179 18.85 -3.53 -8.84
C GLN A 179 19.42 -4.93 -8.64
N LEU A 180 20.74 -5.01 -8.44
CA LEU A 180 21.51 -6.24 -8.40
C LEU A 180 22.14 -6.43 -7.02
N GLY A 181 22.19 -7.69 -6.59
CA GLY A 181 22.93 -8.12 -5.42
C GLY A 181 24.45 -8.25 -5.64
N GLU A 182 25.13 -8.88 -4.70
CA GLU A 182 26.56 -9.20 -4.77
C GLU A 182 26.77 -10.67 -5.14
N PHE A 183 27.89 -11.03 -5.77
CA PHE A 183 28.20 -12.42 -6.12
C PHE A 183 28.19 -13.34 -4.89
N PRO A 184 27.58 -14.54 -4.95
CA PRO A 184 26.95 -15.20 -6.11
C PRO A 184 25.44 -14.94 -6.29
N ASP A 185 24.85 -14.02 -5.53
CA ASP A 185 23.41 -13.81 -5.38
C ASP A 185 22.88 -12.58 -6.14
N GLN A 186 23.60 -12.12 -7.17
CA GLN A 186 23.29 -10.86 -7.85
C GLN A 186 21.87 -10.80 -8.43
N LEU A 187 21.35 -11.96 -8.81
CA LEU A 187 20.04 -12.09 -9.42
C LEU A 187 18.98 -12.61 -8.44
N GLU A 188 19.30 -12.89 -7.17
CA GLU A 188 18.35 -13.48 -6.22
C GLU A 188 17.07 -12.65 -6.08
N ASP A 189 17.22 -11.34 -5.98
CA ASP A 189 16.12 -10.38 -5.75
C ASP A 189 16.07 -9.31 -6.86
N ALA A 190 16.66 -9.60 -8.02
CA ALA A 190 16.77 -8.64 -9.11
C ALA A 190 15.51 -8.57 -9.98
N LEU A 191 15.37 -7.46 -10.70
CA LEU A 191 14.35 -7.25 -11.75
C LEU A 191 12.93 -7.07 -11.23
N ALA A 192 12.75 -7.02 -9.90
CA ALA A 192 11.52 -6.68 -9.18
C ALA A 192 10.78 -5.48 -9.80
N GLY A 193 9.46 -5.60 -9.96
CA GLY A 193 8.54 -4.49 -10.29
C GLY A 193 8.90 -3.67 -11.53
N THR A 194 9.70 -4.24 -12.43
CA THR A 194 9.93 -3.68 -13.76
C THR A 194 9.20 -4.51 -14.80
N PRO A 195 7.99 -4.08 -15.24
CA PRO A 195 7.21 -4.80 -16.23
C PRO A 195 8.05 -5.15 -17.47
N LEU A 196 7.80 -6.35 -18.02
CA LEU A 196 8.53 -6.97 -19.14
C LEU A 196 9.98 -7.38 -18.83
N LEU A 197 10.71 -6.73 -17.91
CA LEU A 197 12.05 -7.19 -17.52
C LEU A 197 12.00 -8.43 -16.61
N GLY A 198 10.89 -8.71 -15.92
CA GLY A 198 10.68 -9.97 -15.20
C GLY A 198 10.74 -11.23 -16.08
N LEU A 199 10.47 -11.09 -17.39
CA LEU A 199 10.56 -12.20 -18.34
C LEU A 199 12.00 -12.71 -18.55
N ILE A 200 12.99 -11.86 -18.28
CA ILE A 200 14.41 -12.21 -18.26
C ILE A 200 14.95 -12.39 -16.83
N GLY A 201 14.05 -12.40 -15.84
CA GLY A 201 14.33 -12.59 -14.42
C GLY A 201 14.95 -13.95 -14.06
N PRO A 202 15.49 -14.08 -12.83
CA PRO A 202 16.00 -15.34 -12.31
C PRO A 202 14.91 -16.42 -12.31
N ARG A 203 15.27 -17.65 -12.70
CA ARG A 203 14.38 -18.81 -12.54
C ARG A 203 14.32 -19.24 -11.06
N PRO A 204 13.19 -19.80 -10.58
CA PRO A 204 12.03 -20.25 -11.37
C PRO A 204 10.94 -19.20 -11.61
N ALA A 205 10.99 -18.05 -10.96
CA ALA A 205 9.85 -17.12 -10.93
C ALA A 205 10.07 -15.94 -11.88
N GLN A 206 9.97 -16.28 -13.17
CA GLN A 206 9.85 -15.33 -14.26
C GLN A 206 8.37 -14.98 -14.43
N ASP A 207 8.04 -13.69 -14.35
CA ASP A 207 6.70 -13.21 -14.70
C ASP A 207 6.74 -11.91 -15.50
N VAL A 208 5.58 -11.53 -16.02
CA VAL A 208 5.41 -10.37 -16.90
C VAL A 208 5.52 -9.04 -16.13
N PHE A 209 5.21 -9.06 -14.83
CA PHE A 209 5.15 -7.85 -14.00
C PHE A 209 6.43 -7.57 -13.23
N GLY A 210 7.42 -8.45 -13.33
CA GLY A 210 8.78 -8.12 -12.95
C GLY A 210 9.30 -8.88 -11.75
N GLY A 211 8.99 -10.14 -11.44
CA GLY A 211 9.77 -10.72 -10.35
C GLY A 211 9.46 -12.12 -9.86
N ASN A 212 10.31 -12.54 -8.93
CA ASN A 212 10.14 -13.75 -8.14
C ASN A 212 9.45 -13.51 -6.79
N GLY A 213 9.04 -12.26 -6.53
CA GLY A 213 8.38 -11.80 -5.32
C GLY A 213 9.28 -11.63 -4.10
N TYR A 214 10.45 -12.25 -4.10
CA TYR A 214 11.39 -12.17 -2.99
C TYR A 214 11.75 -10.74 -2.58
N PRO A 215 11.95 -9.77 -3.48
CA PRO A 215 12.24 -8.38 -3.11
C PRO A 215 11.25 -7.75 -2.12
N PHE A 216 10.00 -8.20 -2.12
CA PHE A 216 8.95 -7.70 -1.22
C PHE A 216 8.88 -8.53 0.07
N TYR A 217 8.88 -9.87 -0.03
CA TYR A 217 8.84 -10.75 1.16
C TYR A 217 10.16 -10.70 1.95
N ASP A 218 11.29 -10.88 1.26
CA ASP A 218 12.61 -10.90 1.84
C ASP A 218 13.07 -9.49 2.19
N GLY A 219 12.82 -8.51 1.31
CA GLY A 219 13.05 -7.11 1.61
C GLY A 219 12.26 -6.61 2.82
N GLY A 220 10.98 -6.99 2.95
CA GLY A 220 10.17 -6.66 4.13
C GLY A 220 10.72 -7.28 5.42
N GLN A 221 11.24 -8.51 5.35
CA GLN A 221 11.88 -9.16 6.49
C GLN A 221 13.25 -8.54 6.85
N ASP A 222 14.05 -8.18 5.85
CA ASP A 222 15.34 -7.52 6.05
C ASP A 222 15.14 -6.09 6.61
N ALA A 223 14.13 -5.37 6.12
CA ALA A 223 13.71 -4.08 6.67
C ALA A 223 13.25 -4.20 8.13
N LEU A 224 12.49 -5.25 8.48
CA LEU A 224 12.12 -5.53 9.87
C LEU A 224 13.35 -5.80 10.76
N ASP A 225 14.30 -6.60 10.27
CA ASP A 225 15.54 -6.87 10.99
C ASP A 225 16.38 -5.59 11.18
N PHE A 226 16.42 -4.71 10.17
CA PHE A 226 17.06 -3.41 10.29
C PHE A 226 16.33 -2.50 11.28
N LEU A 227 15.00 -2.38 11.21
CA LEU A 227 14.20 -1.56 12.12
C LEU A 227 14.45 -1.94 13.59
N LEU A 228 14.58 -3.24 13.88
CA LEU A 228 14.79 -3.77 15.22
C LEU A 228 16.25 -3.75 15.69
N SER A 229 17.20 -3.40 14.82
CA SER A 229 18.62 -3.37 15.16
C SER A 229 18.98 -2.23 16.13
N THR A 230 20.04 -2.44 16.91
CA THR A 230 20.50 -1.51 17.95
C THR A 230 22.04 -1.43 17.96
N PRO A 231 22.66 -0.47 18.68
CA PRO A 231 24.11 -0.46 18.85
C PRO A 231 24.68 -1.75 19.48
N ALA A 232 23.91 -2.41 20.37
CA ALA A 232 24.31 -3.66 21.02
C ALA A 232 24.08 -4.89 20.12
N HIS A 233 23.11 -4.79 19.20
CA HIS A 233 22.79 -5.80 18.20
C HIS A 233 22.68 -5.13 16.82
N PRO A 234 23.83 -4.81 16.20
CA PRO A 234 23.84 -4.17 14.88
C PRO A 234 23.13 -5.04 13.84
N TYR A 235 22.64 -4.39 12.78
CA TYR A 235 22.02 -5.09 11.67
C TYR A 235 23.03 -6.00 10.98
N VAL A 236 22.61 -7.23 10.72
CA VAL A 236 23.34 -8.24 9.96
C VAL A 236 22.36 -8.81 8.93
N PRO A 237 22.65 -8.73 7.62
CA PRO A 237 21.78 -9.30 6.61
C PRO A 237 21.64 -10.80 6.83
N ARG A 238 20.43 -11.33 6.57
CA ARG A 238 20.23 -12.77 6.54
C ARG A 238 21.09 -13.39 5.44
N PRO A 239 21.45 -14.69 5.55
CA PRO A 239 22.04 -15.40 4.43
C PRO A 239 21.07 -15.43 3.24
N SER A 240 21.62 -15.41 2.03
CA SER A 240 20.85 -15.53 0.79
C SER A 240 19.98 -16.78 0.82
N ARG A 241 18.78 -16.66 0.27
CA ARG A 241 17.80 -17.75 0.21
C ARG A 241 18.24 -18.84 -0.77
N THR A 242 18.92 -18.46 -1.85
CA THR A 242 19.26 -19.35 -2.96
C THR A 242 20.55 -20.11 -2.71
N THR A 243 21.57 -19.45 -2.17
CA THR A 243 22.91 -20.02 -2.01
C THR A 243 23.32 -20.20 -0.55
N GLY A 244 22.65 -19.54 0.39
CA GLY A 244 23.04 -19.51 1.80
C GLY A 244 24.27 -18.64 2.06
N THR A 245 24.73 -17.85 1.09
CA THR A 245 25.86 -16.94 1.26
C THR A 245 25.52 -15.83 2.24
N SER A 246 26.46 -15.47 3.12
CA SER A 246 26.29 -14.32 4.01
C SER A 246 26.95 -13.08 3.42
N HIS A 247 26.19 -11.99 3.31
CA HIS A 247 26.71 -10.66 2.93
C HIS A 247 27.03 -9.77 4.15
N ALA A 248 27.17 -10.36 5.34
CA ALA A 248 27.52 -9.63 6.57
C ALA A 248 28.88 -8.91 6.46
N ALA A 249 29.82 -9.47 5.69
CA ALA A 249 31.12 -8.84 5.43
C ALA A 249 30.98 -7.54 4.61
N LYS A 250 30.08 -7.51 3.62
CA LYS A 250 29.75 -6.30 2.85
C LYS A 250 29.11 -5.25 3.77
N GLN A 251 28.07 -5.63 4.52
CA GLN A 251 27.43 -4.73 5.50
C GLN A 251 28.48 -4.11 6.45
N SER A 252 29.34 -4.94 7.06
CA SER A 252 30.35 -4.48 8.02
C SER A 252 31.36 -3.52 7.38
N ARG A 253 31.82 -3.81 6.16
CA ARG A 253 32.76 -2.95 5.41
C ARG A 253 32.12 -1.60 5.09
N ARG A 254 30.86 -1.60 4.61
CA ARG A 254 30.14 -0.39 4.22
C ARG A 254 29.79 0.48 5.43
N VAL A 255 29.44 -0.13 6.56
CA VAL A 255 29.30 0.57 7.85
C VAL A 255 30.61 1.24 8.27
N ALA A 256 31.73 0.52 8.19
CA ALA A 256 33.04 1.08 8.53
C ALA A 256 33.46 2.25 7.61
N ALA A 257 32.99 2.24 6.35
CA ALA A 257 33.18 3.33 5.40
C ALA A 257 32.17 4.49 5.56
N GLY A 258 31.19 4.38 6.46
CA GLY A 258 30.12 5.36 6.62
C GLY A 258 29.11 5.39 5.47
N LEU A 259 29.06 4.34 4.65
CA LEU A 259 28.16 4.21 3.50
C LEU A 259 26.84 3.53 3.87
N ASP A 260 26.86 2.61 4.85
CA ASP A 260 25.66 1.95 5.38
C ASP A 260 25.47 2.31 6.87
N ALA A 261 24.21 2.29 7.31
CA ALA A 261 23.85 2.41 8.72
C ALA A 261 24.10 1.07 9.43
N ALA A 262 24.77 1.13 10.59
CA ALA A 262 25.02 -0.06 11.41
C ALA A 262 23.75 -0.60 12.07
N TYR A 263 22.79 0.30 12.35
CA TYR A 263 21.55 -0.02 13.03
C TYR A 263 20.51 1.09 12.80
N ASN A 264 19.26 0.85 13.22
CA ASN A 264 18.18 1.84 13.18
C ASN A 264 18.58 3.12 13.97
N PRO A 265 18.70 4.30 13.33
CA PRO A 265 19.11 5.52 14.01
C PRO A 265 18.11 6.01 15.08
N LEU A 266 16.87 5.53 15.04
CA LEU A 266 15.80 5.81 16.01
C LEU A 266 15.53 4.63 16.95
N TRP A 267 16.47 3.68 17.10
CA TRP A 267 16.35 2.50 17.97
C TRP A 267 15.93 2.84 19.41
N SER A 268 16.38 3.98 19.93
CA SER A 268 16.09 4.41 21.29
C SER A 268 14.64 4.86 21.46
N THR A 269 13.99 5.31 20.39
CA THR A 269 12.57 5.69 20.34
C THR A 269 11.66 4.49 20.07
N LEU A 270 12.16 3.45 19.42
CA LEU A 270 11.38 2.26 19.08
C LEU A 270 11.07 1.41 20.33
N ASP A 271 9.81 0.97 20.43
CA ASP A 271 9.39 -0.19 21.21
C ASP A 271 9.46 -1.44 20.32
N PRO A 272 10.44 -2.33 20.52
CA PRO A 272 10.61 -3.51 19.67
C PRO A 272 9.59 -4.61 19.95
N THR A 273 8.72 -4.45 20.97
CA THR A 273 7.74 -5.46 21.38
C THR A 273 6.35 -5.25 20.77
N SER A 274 6.18 -4.19 19.99
CA SER A 274 4.92 -3.88 19.31
C SER A 274 5.21 -3.41 17.89
N ILE A 275 4.99 -4.30 16.91
CA ILE A 275 5.35 -4.05 15.51
C ILE A 275 4.18 -4.32 14.58
N GLY A 276 3.92 -3.39 13.67
CA GLY A 276 3.02 -3.57 12.54
C GLY A 276 3.76 -3.70 11.22
N ILE A 277 3.07 -4.24 10.23
CA ILE A 277 3.51 -4.20 8.83
C ILE A 277 2.36 -3.78 7.94
N THR A 278 2.67 -2.93 6.97
CA THR A 278 1.76 -2.61 5.88
C THR A 278 2.50 -2.65 4.56
N GLY A 279 1.77 -2.83 3.47
CA GLY A 279 2.34 -2.69 2.15
C GLY A 279 1.27 -2.64 1.09
N HIS A 280 1.67 -2.24 -0.11
CA HIS A 280 0.79 -2.05 -1.25
C HIS A 280 1.07 -3.07 -2.36
N SER A 281 0.03 -3.59 -3.01
CA SER A 281 0.17 -4.55 -4.12
C SER A 281 0.97 -5.78 -3.69
N TYR A 282 2.08 -6.10 -4.36
CA TYR A 282 3.04 -7.10 -3.89
C TYR A 282 3.52 -6.90 -2.45
N GLY A 283 3.66 -5.65 -2.00
CA GLY A 283 3.94 -5.32 -0.61
C GLY A 283 2.79 -5.68 0.33
N ALA A 284 1.54 -5.68 -0.15
CA ALA A 284 0.36 -6.12 0.61
C ALA A 284 0.34 -7.66 0.76
N GLU A 285 0.73 -8.37 -0.28
CA GLU A 285 0.97 -9.83 -0.24
C GLU A 285 2.06 -10.16 0.77
N ALA A 286 3.18 -9.45 0.71
CA ALA A 286 4.29 -9.57 1.65
C ALA A 286 3.86 -9.26 3.09
N ALA A 287 3.14 -8.16 3.32
CA ALA A 287 2.63 -7.79 4.64
C ALA A 287 1.67 -8.87 5.19
N SER A 288 0.78 -9.39 4.35
CA SER A 288 -0.16 -10.47 4.71
C SER A 288 0.57 -11.75 5.10
N TRP A 289 1.60 -12.16 4.35
CA TRP A 289 2.38 -13.36 4.66
C TRP A 289 3.27 -13.17 5.89
N LEU A 290 4.10 -12.13 5.88
CA LEU A 290 5.08 -11.85 6.93
C LEU A 290 4.39 -11.63 8.27
N GLY A 291 3.28 -10.90 8.28
CA GLY A 291 2.54 -10.65 9.52
C GLY A 291 1.98 -11.91 10.18
N GLN A 292 1.77 -12.99 9.43
CA GLN A 292 1.38 -14.29 10.00
C GLN A 292 2.60 -15.20 10.27
N ALA A 293 3.70 -15.03 9.54
CA ALA A 293 4.89 -15.87 9.64
C ALA A 293 5.90 -15.41 10.70
N ASP A 294 6.09 -14.11 10.87
CA ASP A 294 7.09 -13.55 11.75
C ASP A 294 6.49 -13.24 13.12
N PRO A 295 6.93 -13.92 14.20
CA PRO A 295 6.31 -13.77 15.52
C PRO A 295 6.48 -12.38 16.13
N ARG A 296 7.37 -11.55 15.57
CA ARG A 296 7.62 -10.17 16.02
C ARG A 296 6.55 -9.20 15.53
N ILE A 297 5.73 -9.57 14.55
CA ILE A 297 4.67 -8.72 13.99
C ILE A 297 3.34 -9.03 14.69
N ASP A 298 2.62 -7.97 15.04
CA ASP A 298 1.38 -8.02 15.81
C ASP A 298 0.14 -7.62 15.00
N ALA A 299 0.29 -6.83 13.94
CA ALA A 299 -0.83 -6.39 13.12
C ALA A 299 -0.44 -6.12 11.67
N VAL A 300 -1.40 -6.35 10.76
CA VAL A 300 -1.23 -6.18 9.32
C VAL A 300 -2.26 -5.20 8.75
N VAL A 301 -1.80 -4.32 7.85
CA VAL A 301 -2.68 -3.60 6.92
C VAL A 301 -2.23 -3.85 5.48
N ALA A 302 -3.06 -4.48 4.67
CA ALA A 302 -2.77 -4.83 3.28
C ALA A 302 -3.50 -3.87 2.32
N LEU A 303 -2.74 -3.10 1.54
CA LEU A 303 -3.23 -2.07 0.62
C LEU A 303 -3.32 -2.65 -0.80
N ASP A 304 -4.54 -2.85 -1.27
CA ASP A 304 -4.92 -3.41 -2.58
C ASP A 304 -4.28 -4.75 -2.92
N SER A 305 -4.17 -5.61 -1.90
CA SER A 305 -4.57 -7.03 -1.92
C SER A 305 -4.31 -7.74 -0.58
N LEU A 306 -5.30 -7.76 0.32
CA LEU A 306 -5.23 -8.67 1.48
C LEU A 306 -5.36 -10.11 0.98
N CYS A 307 -4.44 -10.97 1.42
CA CYS A 307 -4.40 -12.37 0.99
C CYS A 307 -4.32 -13.37 2.16
N VAL A 308 -4.59 -14.63 1.85
CA VAL A 308 -4.47 -15.78 2.74
C VAL A 308 -3.18 -16.53 2.42
N PRO A 309 -2.28 -16.75 3.40
CA PRO A 309 -1.10 -17.56 3.17
C PRO A 309 -1.47 -18.99 2.75
N VAL A 310 -0.94 -19.46 1.62
CA VAL A 310 -1.13 -20.84 1.12
C VAL A 310 0.19 -21.44 0.64
N SER A 311 0.28 -22.77 0.61
CA SER A 311 1.45 -23.47 0.10
C SER A 311 1.02 -24.75 -0.64
N PRO A 312 1.47 -24.97 -1.90
CA PRO A 312 2.28 -24.05 -2.70
C PRO A 312 1.50 -22.78 -3.07
N ALA A 313 2.18 -21.63 -3.07
CA ALA A 313 1.58 -20.38 -3.53
C ALA A 313 1.43 -20.39 -5.06
N PRO A 314 0.30 -19.88 -5.60
CA PRO A 314 0.17 -19.66 -7.03
C PRO A 314 1.19 -18.59 -7.50
N SER A 315 1.54 -18.59 -8.78
CA SER A 315 2.35 -17.51 -9.35
C SER A 315 1.55 -16.23 -9.51
N GLU A 316 2.21 -15.07 -9.58
CA GLU A 316 1.54 -13.80 -9.90
C GLU A 316 0.77 -13.90 -11.23
N GLN A 317 1.22 -14.69 -12.20
CA GLN A 317 0.46 -14.93 -13.44
C GLN A 317 -0.97 -15.44 -13.21
N SER A 318 -1.25 -16.05 -12.05
CA SER A 318 -2.59 -16.48 -11.67
C SER A 318 -3.58 -15.32 -11.49
N VAL A 319 -3.10 -14.13 -11.13
CA VAL A 319 -3.91 -12.91 -11.12
C VAL A 319 -4.33 -12.53 -12.54
N GLY A 320 -3.63 -13.02 -13.56
CA GLY A 320 -3.94 -12.83 -14.97
C GLY A 320 -5.18 -13.55 -15.48
N TYR A 321 -5.71 -14.52 -14.74
CA TYR A 321 -6.81 -15.35 -15.21
C TYR A 321 -8.19 -14.72 -14.95
N PRO A 322 -9.19 -15.01 -15.81
CA PRO A 322 -10.57 -14.60 -15.58
C PRO A 322 -11.04 -15.07 -14.19
N ASN A 323 -11.53 -14.14 -13.39
CA ASN A 323 -12.09 -14.44 -12.09
C ASN A 323 -13.60 -14.14 -12.11
N PRO A 324 -14.45 -15.15 -11.85
CA PRO A 324 -15.90 -15.01 -11.94
C PRO A 324 -16.47 -13.98 -10.96
N ASP A 325 -15.75 -13.63 -9.89
CA ASP A 325 -16.19 -12.64 -8.92
C ASP A 325 -16.17 -11.21 -9.45
N PHE A 326 -15.46 -10.94 -10.55
CA PHE A 326 -15.26 -9.59 -11.07
C PHE A 326 -16.01 -9.32 -12.38
N SER A 327 -16.81 -10.28 -12.88
CA SER A 327 -17.74 -10.09 -14.01
C SER A 327 -17.19 -9.31 -15.23
N ASN A 328 -15.87 -9.38 -15.45
CA ASN A 328 -15.19 -8.72 -16.54
C ASN A 328 -15.21 -9.65 -17.77
N LEU A 329 -15.71 -9.15 -18.91
CA LEU A 329 -15.42 -9.72 -20.24
C LEU A 329 -13.88 -9.76 -20.46
N PRO A 330 -13.33 -10.53 -21.42
CA PRO A 330 -11.96 -11.12 -21.35
C PRO A 330 -10.77 -10.14 -21.45
N SER A 331 -10.97 -8.85 -21.16
CA SER A 331 -9.99 -7.77 -21.24
C SER A 331 -9.42 -7.29 -19.89
N ALA A 332 -9.71 -7.94 -18.75
CA ALA A 332 -9.08 -7.61 -17.47
C ALA A 332 -8.33 -8.81 -16.89
N THR A 333 -7.09 -8.98 -17.36
CA THR A 333 -6.10 -9.97 -16.90
C THR A 333 -5.42 -9.54 -15.60
N TYR A 334 -6.17 -9.06 -14.61
CA TYR A 334 -5.65 -8.77 -13.27
C TYR A 334 -6.81 -8.94 -12.30
N ALA A 335 -6.85 -10.00 -11.52
CA ALA A 335 -7.90 -10.27 -10.55
C ALA A 335 -7.22 -10.61 -9.24
N LEU A 336 -7.49 -9.80 -8.21
CA LEU A 336 -6.94 -10.04 -6.89
C LEU A 336 -7.42 -11.41 -6.38
N THR A 337 -6.46 -12.30 -6.16
CA THR A 337 -6.70 -13.65 -5.65
C THR A 337 -7.03 -13.58 -4.17
N ARG A 338 -7.70 -14.61 -3.65
CA ARG A 338 -7.84 -14.78 -2.20
C ARG A 338 -6.49 -15.13 -1.56
N ASP A 339 -5.71 -15.91 -2.29
CA ASP A 339 -4.51 -16.57 -1.78
C ASP A 339 -3.27 -15.76 -2.13
N CYS A 340 -2.30 -15.75 -1.21
CA CYS A 340 -1.06 -15.02 -1.42
C CYS A 340 -0.27 -15.66 -2.57
N PHE A 341 0.26 -14.85 -3.48
CA PHE A 341 0.97 -15.34 -4.65
C PHE A 341 2.48 -15.13 -4.57
N SER A 342 3.23 -15.95 -5.31
CA SER A 342 4.69 -15.89 -5.46
C SER A 342 5.44 -15.79 -4.12
N THR A 343 4.91 -16.45 -3.09
CA THR A 343 5.53 -16.47 -1.77
C THR A 343 6.79 -17.32 -1.80
N PRO A 344 7.76 -17.08 -0.89
CA PRO A 344 8.90 -17.99 -0.73
C PRO A 344 8.46 -19.42 -0.45
N ALA A 345 9.24 -20.39 -0.95
CA ALA A 345 8.98 -21.80 -0.71
C ALA A 345 9.03 -22.13 0.78
N GLY A 346 8.05 -22.90 1.25
CA GLY A 346 7.93 -23.29 2.65
C GLY A 346 6.49 -23.60 3.05
N PRO A 347 6.27 -24.04 4.30
CA PRO A 347 4.92 -24.17 4.84
C PRO A 347 4.26 -22.79 4.94
N ALA A 348 2.98 -22.72 4.58
CA ALA A 348 2.20 -21.51 4.79
C ALA A 348 2.01 -21.25 6.30
N PRO A 349 2.21 -20.02 6.79
CA PRO A 349 1.89 -19.68 8.17
C PRO A 349 0.38 -19.76 8.43
N TRP A 350 0.03 -20.01 9.68
CA TRP A 350 -1.37 -19.99 10.13
C TRP A 350 -1.85 -18.55 10.32
N ILE A 351 -3.11 -18.29 10.00
CA ILE A 351 -3.76 -17.02 10.34
C ILE A 351 -3.92 -16.94 11.86
N THR A 352 -3.19 -16.02 12.48
CA THR A 352 -3.13 -15.82 13.94
C THR A 352 -3.10 -14.35 14.37
N LYS A 353 -2.75 -13.42 13.47
CA LYS A 353 -2.59 -11.99 13.76
C LYS A 353 -3.62 -11.13 13.01
N PRO A 354 -4.15 -10.07 13.64
CA PRO A 354 -5.15 -9.20 13.06
C PRO A 354 -4.70 -8.59 11.73
N ALA A 355 -5.56 -8.65 10.71
CA ALA A 355 -5.28 -8.13 9.38
C ALA A 355 -6.45 -7.36 8.76
N LEU A 356 -6.18 -6.13 8.32
CA LEU A 356 -7.11 -5.29 7.58
C LEU A 356 -6.71 -5.22 6.11
N GLY A 357 -7.66 -5.44 5.22
CA GLY A 357 -7.52 -5.12 3.80
C GLY A 357 -8.16 -3.78 3.47
N ILE A 358 -7.55 -3.02 2.57
CA ILE A 358 -8.15 -1.84 1.96
C ILE A 358 -7.97 -1.99 0.44
N ALA A 359 -9.01 -1.91 -0.37
CA ALA A 359 -8.93 -2.12 -1.82
C ALA A 359 -9.80 -1.12 -2.60
N GLY A 360 -9.51 -0.92 -3.88
CA GLY A 360 -10.32 -0.06 -4.76
C GLY A 360 -11.57 -0.76 -5.30
N ASP A 361 -12.34 -0.09 -6.16
CA ASP A 361 -13.32 -0.74 -7.04
C ASP A 361 -12.58 -1.45 -8.17
N TYR A 362 -11.77 -0.68 -8.87
CA TYR A 362 -11.09 -1.08 -10.09
C TYR A 362 -9.65 -1.49 -9.81
N LEU A 363 -9.03 -2.07 -10.83
CA LEU A 363 -7.64 -2.53 -10.81
C LEU A 363 -6.74 -1.41 -11.34
N LEU A 364 -5.63 -1.77 -12.00
CA LEU A 364 -4.71 -0.79 -12.60
C LEU A 364 -5.39 0.05 -13.70
N ASN A 365 -6.03 -0.61 -14.67
CA ASN A 365 -6.82 0.04 -15.71
C ASN A 365 -8.31 -0.05 -15.35
N PRO A 366 -9.00 1.08 -15.14
CA PRO A 366 -10.41 1.05 -14.80
C PRO A 366 -11.24 0.66 -16.02
N VAL A 367 -11.89 -0.51 -15.92
CA VAL A 367 -12.85 -1.02 -16.91
C VAL A 367 -14.22 -1.08 -16.21
N PRO A 368 -15.28 -0.48 -16.79
CA PRO A 368 -16.61 -0.57 -16.22
C PRO A 368 -17.09 -2.02 -16.16
N TYR A 369 -17.80 -2.36 -15.09
CA TYR A 369 -18.40 -3.67 -14.91
C TYR A 369 -19.67 -3.77 -15.74
N LEU A 370 -19.71 -4.63 -16.76
CA LEU A 370 -20.93 -4.82 -17.58
C LEU A 370 -22.05 -5.54 -16.80
N LEU A 371 -21.67 -6.38 -15.85
CA LEU A 371 -22.56 -7.03 -14.90
C LEU A 371 -22.07 -6.73 -13.48
N PRO A 372 -22.96 -6.58 -12.48
CA PRO A 372 -22.55 -6.39 -11.10
C PRO A 372 -21.56 -7.48 -10.66
N PRO A 373 -20.40 -7.12 -10.09
CA PRO A 373 -19.46 -8.11 -9.56
C PRO A 373 -20.05 -8.77 -8.31
N ASN A 374 -19.42 -9.86 -7.86
CA ASN A 374 -19.74 -10.48 -6.57
C ASN A 374 -19.43 -9.47 -5.45
N PRO A 375 -20.44 -9.02 -4.65
CA PRO A 375 -20.21 -8.00 -3.64
C PRO A 375 -19.22 -8.38 -2.53
N LEU A 376 -18.94 -9.67 -2.36
CA LEU A 376 -17.97 -10.18 -1.40
C LEU A 376 -16.65 -10.64 -2.05
N GLY A 377 -16.49 -10.48 -3.36
CA GLY A 377 -15.34 -10.96 -4.12
C GLY A 377 -13.98 -10.45 -3.59
N LYS A 378 -13.92 -9.16 -3.20
CA LYS A 378 -12.74 -8.55 -2.58
C LYS A 378 -12.60 -8.80 -1.07
N SER A 379 -13.62 -9.36 -0.43
CA SER A 379 -13.65 -9.63 1.02
C SER A 379 -13.32 -11.08 1.36
N ARG A 380 -13.00 -11.93 0.36
CA ARG A 380 -12.73 -13.37 0.54
C ARG A 380 -11.58 -13.65 1.52
N ALA A 381 -10.49 -12.89 1.45
CA ALA A 381 -9.39 -13.03 2.38
C ALA A 381 -9.84 -12.66 3.80
N SER A 382 -10.42 -11.47 3.99
CA SER A 382 -10.97 -11.05 5.29
C SER A 382 -11.96 -12.05 5.88
N LEU A 383 -12.83 -12.68 5.07
CA LEU A 383 -13.72 -13.74 5.54
C LEU A 383 -12.98 -14.99 6.04
N ALA A 384 -11.83 -15.34 5.45
CA ALA A 384 -10.98 -16.41 5.94
C ALA A 384 -10.32 -16.06 7.28
N TYR A 385 -9.93 -14.81 7.51
CA TYR A 385 -9.44 -14.35 8.82
C TYR A 385 -10.53 -14.40 9.89
N THR A 386 -11.77 -14.00 9.55
CA THR A 386 -12.93 -14.21 10.43
C THR A 386 -13.11 -15.69 10.76
N ALA A 387 -13.01 -16.58 9.77
CA ALA A 387 -13.15 -18.02 10.00
C ALA A 387 -12.05 -18.60 10.90
N ALA A 388 -10.86 -17.99 10.90
CA ALA A 388 -9.77 -18.32 11.81
C ALA A 388 -9.94 -17.72 13.22
N GLY A 389 -11.01 -16.94 13.47
CA GLY A 389 -11.27 -16.29 14.76
C GLY A 389 -10.37 -15.08 15.02
N VAL A 390 -9.78 -14.50 13.99
CA VAL A 390 -8.86 -13.37 14.07
C VAL A 390 -9.59 -12.07 13.68
N ASP A 391 -9.22 -10.95 14.29
CA ASP A 391 -9.80 -9.66 13.95
C ASP A 391 -9.41 -9.23 12.53
N THR A 392 -10.37 -8.72 11.77
CA THR A 392 -10.16 -8.40 10.37
C THR A 392 -11.15 -7.38 9.83
N GLY A 393 -10.84 -6.84 8.66
CA GLY A 393 -11.77 -6.07 7.86
C GLY A 393 -11.35 -6.07 6.39
N GLN A 394 -12.26 -5.57 5.56
CA GLN A 394 -11.97 -5.19 4.20
C GLN A 394 -12.70 -3.87 3.93
N VAL A 395 -11.97 -2.78 3.72
CA VAL A 395 -12.53 -1.48 3.34
C VAL A 395 -12.39 -1.31 1.83
N LEU A 396 -13.47 -0.90 1.14
CA LEU A 396 -13.51 -0.78 -0.31
C LEU A 396 -13.78 0.67 -0.71
N VAL A 397 -12.85 1.25 -1.44
CA VAL A 397 -12.87 2.65 -1.88
C VAL A 397 -13.67 2.77 -3.18
N ARG A 398 -14.71 3.61 -3.18
CA ARG A 398 -15.50 3.93 -4.36
C ARG A 398 -14.68 4.67 -5.41
N GLY A 399 -14.73 4.20 -6.66
CA GLY A 399 -13.92 4.72 -7.76
C GLY A 399 -12.41 4.57 -7.53
N GLY A 400 -12.00 3.80 -6.51
CA GLY A 400 -10.61 3.50 -6.23
C GLY A 400 -10.03 2.59 -7.31
N THR A 401 -8.74 2.73 -7.55
CA THR A 401 -7.91 1.92 -8.45
C THR A 401 -6.68 1.44 -7.69
N HIS A 402 -5.89 0.60 -8.32
CA HIS A 402 -4.58 0.21 -7.80
C HIS A 402 -3.66 1.41 -7.51
N LEU A 403 -3.78 2.48 -8.30
CA LEU A 403 -2.95 3.69 -8.14
C LEU A 403 -3.54 4.70 -7.14
N SER A 404 -4.66 4.38 -6.49
CA SER A 404 -5.24 5.22 -5.44
C SER A 404 -4.50 5.13 -4.10
N PHE A 405 -3.59 4.17 -3.97
CA PHE A 405 -2.82 3.86 -2.76
C PHE A 405 -1.42 4.50 -2.74
N THR A 406 -1.08 5.22 -3.81
CA THR A 406 0.16 5.97 -3.94
C THR A 406 -0.17 7.46 -4.08
N ASP A 407 0.70 8.32 -3.58
CA ASP A 407 0.50 9.78 -3.72
C ASP A 407 1.00 10.35 -5.05
N ILE A 408 1.41 9.48 -5.99
CA ILE A 408 2.02 9.80 -7.28
C ILE A 408 1.39 11.08 -7.84
N PRO A 409 2.20 12.15 -7.93
CA PRO A 409 1.78 13.34 -8.62
C PRO A 409 1.70 13.03 -10.11
N PHE A 410 0.72 13.58 -10.80
CA PHE A 410 0.34 13.31 -12.20
C PHE A 410 -0.76 12.27 -12.42
N LEU A 411 -1.16 12.19 -13.68
CA LEU A 411 -2.37 11.62 -14.26
C LEU A 411 -2.55 10.10 -14.06
N VAL A 412 -2.44 9.58 -12.83
CA VAL A 412 -2.85 8.22 -12.52
C VAL A 412 -4.35 8.19 -12.24
N PRO A 413 -5.12 7.28 -12.86
CA PRO A 413 -6.52 7.09 -12.51
C PRO A 413 -6.63 6.69 -11.03
N GLY A 414 -7.49 7.37 -10.27
CA GLY A 414 -7.81 7.07 -8.89
C GLY A 414 -8.78 8.11 -8.30
N SER A 415 -9.50 7.68 -7.26
CA SER A 415 -10.37 8.55 -6.46
C SER A 415 -9.52 9.53 -5.65
N LEU A 416 -9.89 10.82 -5.66
CA LEU A 416 -9.09 11.87 -5.01
C LEU A 416 -9.05 11.72 -3.48
N ARG A 417 -10.15 11.25 -2.89
CA ARG A 417 -10.30 11.09 -1.45
C ARG A 417 -9.90 9.71 -0.95
N ALA A 418 -9.54 8.79 -1.85
CA ALA A 418 -9.08 7.45 -1.49
C ALA A 418 -7.92 7.50 -0.48
N ILE A 419 -6.93 8.34 -0.75
CA ILE A 419 -5.69 8.44 0.04
C ILE A 419 -5.97 8.82 1.50
N ASP A 420 -6.98 9.66 1.73
CA ASP A 420 -7.39 10.10 3.06
C ASP A 420 -8.08 8.96 3.83
N MET A 421 -8.93 8.17 3.16
CA MET A 421 -9.57 7.01 3.78
C MET A 421 -8.57 5.88 4.06
N ILE A 422 -7.61 5.67 3.15
CA ILE A 422 -6.54 4.69 3.31
C ILE A 422 -5.69 5.03 4.54
N ASP A 423 -5.26 6.28 4.64
CA ASP A 423 -4.46 6.76 5.77
C ASP A 423 -5.22 6.65 7.11
N TRP A 424 -6.49 7.04 7.11
CA TRP A 424 -7.36 6.94 8.29
C TRP A 424 -7.47 5.52 8.82
N TYR A 425 -7.89 4.57 7.97
CA TYR A 425 -8.13 3.20 8.40
C TYR A 425 -6.83 2.48 8.77
N THR A 426 -5.73 2.78 8.07
CA THR A 426 -4.41 2.25 8.43
C THR A 426 -3.98 2.74 9.80
N THR A 427 -4.10 4.04 10.05
CA THR A 427 -3.77 4.65 11.35
C THR A 427 -4.67 4.12 12.47
N ALA A 428 -5.98 4.03 12.23
CA ALA A 428 -6.94 3.50 13.20
C ALA A 428 -6.65 2.03 13.58
N TRP A 429 -6.28 1.21 12.58
CA TRP A 429 -5.93 -0.20 12.80
C TRP A 429 -4.71 -0.35 13.70
N PHE A 430 -3.62 0.34 13.37
CA PHE A 430 -2.41 0.27 14.19
C PHE A 430 -2.58 0.95 15.55
N ALA A 431 -3.37 2.02 15.65
CA ALA A 431 -3.72 2.61 16.93
C ALA A 431 -4.46 1.61 17.84
N LYS A 432 -5.31 0.75 17.27
CA LYS A 432 -5.99 -0.31 18.01
C LYS A 432 -5.02 -1.39 18.47
N TYR A 433 -4.30 -2.04 17.55
CA TYR A 433 -3.57 -3.28 17.87
C TYR A 433 -2.16 -3.08 18.40
N LEU A 434 -1.52 -1.94 18.11
CA LEU A 434 -0.16 -1.67 18.56
C LEU A 434 -0.12 -0.71 19.75
N GLN A 435 -0.95 0.34 19.71
CA GLN A 435 -0.98 1.33 20.80
C GLN A 435 -2.02 1.01 21.89
N ASN A 436 -2.96 0.09 21.63
CA ASN A 436 -4.14 -0.11 22.49
C ASN A 436 -4.86 1.21 22.81
N ARG A 437 -4.91 2.12 21.82
CA ARG A 437 -5.33 3.50 22.01
C ARG A 437 -6.82 3.58 22.39
N PRO A 438 -7.18 4.28 23.49
CA PRO A 438 -8.57 4.63 23.76
C PRO A 438 -9.19 5.39 22.58
N GLY A 439 -10.36 4.94 22.11
CA GLY A 439 -11.03 5.54 20.95
C GLY A 439 -10.62 4.98 19.59
N ALA A 440 -9.66 4.05 19.49
CA ALA A 440 -9.33 3.43 18.20
C ALA A 440 -10.52 2.67 17.57
N ASP A 441 -11.40 2.08 18.38
CA ASP A 441 -12.65 1.48 17.90
C ASP A 441 -13.58 2.54 17.28
N ALA A 442 -13.64 3.74 17.87
CA ALA A 442 -14.44 4.85 17.33
C ALA A 442 -13.88 5.33 15.99
N MET A 443 -12.55 5.34 15.83
CA MET A 443 -11.91 5.62 14.54
C MET A 443 -12.26 4.56 13.49
N LEU A 444 -12.20 3.28 13.83
CA LEU A 444 -12.54 2.19 12.90
C LEU A 444 -14.03 2.17 12.53
N LEU A 445 -14.90 2.50 13.48
CA LEU A 445 -16.36 2.47 13.31
C LEU A 445 -16.93 3.83 12.90
N THR A 446 -16.11 4.77 12.45
CA THR A 446 -16.59 6.09 12.03
C THR A 446 -17.60 6.03 10.89
N ASP A 447 -18.63 6.87 10.95
CA ASP A 447 -19.55 7.14 9.83
C ASP A 447 -19.03 8.23 8.87
N ARG A 448 -17.87 8.86 9.13
CA ARG A 448 -17.41 10.02 8.35
C ARG A 448 -17.37 9.75 6.86
N TRP A 449 -17.00 8.53 6.49
CA TRP A 449 -16.85 8.11 5.09
C TRP A 449 -18.19 7.79 4.41
N GLN A 450 -19.29 7.69 5.18
CA GLN A 450 -20.66 7.68 4.63
C GLN A 450 -21.16 9.10 4.31
N HIS A 451 -20.59 10.12 4.95
CA HIS A 451 -21.08 11.49 4.98
C HIS A 451 -19.97 12.52 4.70
N ASP A 452 -19.03 12.17 3.83
CA ASP A 452 -17.87 13.02 3.56
C ASP A 452 -18.24 14.13 2.56
N ALA A 453 -18.36 15.36 3.07
CA ALA A 453 -18.87 16.51 2.32
C ALA A 453 -18.01 16.86 1.09
N THR A 454 -16.68 16.71 1.20
CA THR A 454 -15.78 16.94 0.08
C THR A 454 -15.96 15.87 -1.02
N THR A 455 -16.20 14.60 -0.69
CA THR A 455 -16.60 13.56 -1.66
C THR A 455 -17.91 13.93 -2.34
N GLY A 456 -18.92 14.35 -1.58
CA GLY A 456 -20.19 14.81 -2.13
C GLY A 456 -20.03 16.03 -3.05
N THR A 457 -19.09 16.94 -2.76
CA THR A 457 -18.82 18.10 -3.64
C THR A 457 -18.15 17.70 -4.95
N LEU A 458 -17.33 16.64 -4.93
CA LEU A 458 -16.60 16.14 -6.09
C LEU A 458 -17.42 15.16 -6.94
N ASP A 459 -18.44 14.54 -6.36
CA ASP A 459 -19.31 13.56 -7.01
C ASP A 459 -20.35 14.27 -7.91
N PRO A 460 -20.52 13.86 -9.19
CA PRO A 460 -21.46 14.49 -10.12
C PRO A 460 -22.93 14.49 -9.66
N VAL A 461 -23.31 13.62 -8.73
CA VAL A 461 -24.67 13.51 -8.17
C VAL A 461 -24.71 13.77 -6.66
N ALA A 462 -23.64 14.35 -6.11
CA ALA A 462 -23.51 14.69 -4.71
C ALA A 462 -23.63 13.53 -3.71
N ASP A 463 -23.27 12.31 -4.13
CA ASP A 463 -23.14 11.19 -3.19
C ASP A 463 -21.86 11.36 -2.33
N ALA A 464 -22.06 11.62 -1.04
CA ALA A 464 -21.01 11.82 -0.05
C ALA A 464 -20.36 10.52 0.46
N ASN A 465 -20.85 9.36 0.01
CA ASN A 465 -20.38 8.08 0.50
C ASN A 465 -19.21 7.55 -0.33
N LEU A 466 -18.04 7.44 0.33
CA LEU A 466 -16.78 7.03 -0.26
C LEU A 466 -16.60 5.50 -0.28
N PHE A 467 -17.48 4.72 0.37
CA PHE A 467 -17.44 3.27 0.29
C PHE A 467 -17.97 2.79 -1.07
N SER A 468 -17.32 1.78 -1.63
CA SER A 468 -17.80 1.10 -2.84
C SER A 468 -19.25 0.67 -2.72
N TRP A 469 -20.02 0.83 -3.79
CA TRP A 469 -21.36 0.26 -3.92
C TRP A 469 -21.35 -1.09 -4.66
N HIS A 470 -20.23 -1.45 -5.29
CA HIS A 470 -20.02 -2.78 -5.87
C HIS A 470 -19.70 -3.82 -4.81
N PHE A 471 -18.74 -3.50 -3.95
CA PHE A 471 -18.14 -4.40 -2.99
C PHE A 471 -18.42 -3.91 -1.58
N ARG A 472 -18.86 -4.84 -0.72
CA ARG A 472 -19.25 -4.50 0.65
C ARG A 472 -18.03 -4.38 1.53
N SER A 473 -17.89 -3.21 2.13
CA SER A 473 -16.88 -2.94 3.14
C SER A 473 -17.29 -3.58 4.46
N ARG A 474 -16.39 -4.33 5.10
CA ARG A 474 -16.67 -5.06 6.33
C ARG A 474 -15.63 -4.84 7.42
N LEU A 475 -16.08 -4.96 8.66
CA LEU A 475 -15.26 -5.04 9.86
C LEU A 475 -15.78 -6.17 10.75
N ASP A 476 -14.87 -6.97 11.28
CA ASP A 476 -15.14 -8.02 12.24
C ASP A 476 -14.00 -8.06 13.25
N VAL A 477 -14.18 -7.31 14.34
CA VAL A 477 -13.12 -6.99 15.32
C VAL A 477 -13.63 -7.20 16.73
N ALA A 478 -12.73 -7.46 17.68
CA ALA A 478 -13.07 -7.39 19.09
C ALA A 478 -13.28 -5.93 19.50
N GLY A 479 -14.41 -5.61 20.12
CA GLY A 479 -14.65 -4.30 20.72
C GLY A 479 -13.97 -4.16 22.09
N GLN A 480 -13.70 -2.93 22.53
CA GLN A 480 -13.06 -2.65 23.82
C GLN A 480 -13.81 -3.24 25.04
N GLY A 481 -15.12 -3.47 24.94
CA GLY A 481 -15.93 -4.11 25.99
C GLY A 481 -15.87 -5.64 26.02
N GLY A 482 -15.02 -6.28 25.21
CA GLY A 482 -14.89 -7.75 25.13
C GLY A 482 -15.93 -8.44 24.24
N GLY A 483 -16.88 -7.71 23.65
CA GLY A 483 -17.82 -8.22 22.65
C GLY A 483 -17.24 -8.15 21.22
N ARG A 484 -17.77 -8.98 20.31
CA ARG A 484 -17.41 -8.89 18.88
C ARG A 484 -18.22 -7.79 18.20
N VAL A 485 -17.56 -6.91 17.47
CA VAL A 485 -18.17 -5.89 16.60
C VAL A 485 -18.12 -6.39 15.17
N ARG A 486 -19.30 -6.54 14.56
CA ARG A 486 -19.42 -7.06 13.19
C ARG A 486 -20.28 -6.14 12.35
N CYS A 487 -19.68 -5.58 11.31
CA CYS A 487 -20.30 -4.73 10.31
C CYS A 487 -20.00 -5.34 8.95
N GLU A 488 -20.98 -5.93 8.28
CA GLU A 488 -20.74 -6.58 6.97
C GLU A 488 -20.99 -5.66 5.78
N ASP A 489 -21.41 -4.42 6.04
CA ASP A 489 -21.55 -3.36 5.05
C ASP A 489 -21.42 -1.96 5.70
N LEU A 490 -20.22 -1.38 5.65
CA LEU A 490 -19.97 -0.02 6.14
C LEU A 490 -20.65 1.06 5.27
N ARG A 491 -21.03 0.75 4.02
CA ARG A 491 -21.69 1.74 3.16
C ARG A 491 -23.09 2.05 3.66
N THR A 492 -23.86 1.02 4.00
CA THR A 492 -25.23 1.14 4.53
C THR A 492 -25.27 1.24 6.06
N GLY A 493 -24.22 0.78 6.74
CA GLY A 493 -24.06 0.85 8.19
C GLY A 493 -24.65 -0.36 8.92
N CYS A 494 -24.26 -0.52 10.18
CA CYS A 494 -24.62 -1.67 11.02
C CYS A 494 -25.12 -1.28 12.43
N GLY A 495 -25.55 -0.03 12.62
CA GLY A 495 -26.02 0.48 13.92
C GLY A 495 -24.94 0.63 15.00
N LEU A 496 -23.71 0.19 14.72
CA LEU A 496 -22.52 0.29 15.59
C LEU A 496 -21.58 1.42 15.15
N LEU A 497 -21.95 2.16 14.11
CA LEU A 497 -21.14 3.27 13.62
C LEU A 497 -21.17 4.44 14.60
N VAL A 498 -20.02 5.08 14.74
CA VAL A 498 -19.80 6.25 15.58
C VAL A 498 -19.87 7.49 14.70
N PRO A 499 -20.63 8.53 15.09
CA PRO A 499 -20.67 9.76 14.32
C PRO A 499 -19.29 10.41 14.23
N SER A 500 -18.97 11.01 13.09
CA SER A 500 -17.69 11.73 12.84
C SER A 500 -17.35 12.79 13.88
N SER A 501 -18.34 13.34 14.60
CA SER A 501 -18.13 14.25 15.73
C SER A 501 -17.55 13.59 16.99
N ALA A 502 -17.55 12.26 17.06
CA ALA A 502 -17.14 11.44 18.20
C ALA A 502 -16.05 10.40 17.86
N ASP A 503 -15.52 10.38 16.64
CA ASP A 503 -14.50 9.43 16.21
C ASP A 503 -13.05 9.84 16.57
N GLY A 504 -12.90 10.98 17.24
CA GLY A 504 -11.62 11.48 17.73
C GLY A 504 -10.89 12.45 16.80
N TRP A 505 -11.45 12.77 15.63
CA TRP A 505 -10.88 13.79 14.74
C TRP A 505 -11.85 14.95 14.46
N PRO A 506 -11.47 16.20 14.79
CA PRO A 506 -12.33 17.35 14.55
C PRO A 506 -12.39 17.71 13.07
N GLY A 507 -13.61 17.91 12.55
CA GLY A 507 -13.83 18.40 11.19
C GLY A 507 -13.46 17.40 10.08
N GLU A 508 -13.14 17.95 8.91
CA GLU A 508 -12.76 17.15 7.74
C GLU A 508 -11.35 16.57 7.87
N TYR A 509 -11.20 15.31 7.46
CA TYR A 509 -9.91 14.62 7.44
C TYR A 509 -9.23 14.78 6.09
N SER A 510 -7.93 15.10 6.10
CA SER A 510 -7.08 15.04 4.93
C SER A 510 -5.64 14.67 5.32
N ILE A 511 -4.90 14.00 4.45
CA ILE A 511 -3.47 13.71 4.68
C ILE A 511 -2.64 15.00 4.87
N VAL A 512 -3.06 16.11 4.27
CA VAL A 512 -2.38 17.40 4.43
C VAL A 512 -2.56 17.95 5.84
N SER A 513 -3.76 17.82 6.44
CA SER A 513 -3.98 18.22 7.82
C SER A 513 -3.39 17.21 8.81
N ALA A 514 -3.43 15.91 8.51
CA ALA A 514 -2.86 14.85 9.35
C ALA A 514 -1.33 14.91 9.47
N THR A 515 -0.65 15.29 8.39
CA THR A 515 0.82 15.38 8.38
C THR A 515 1.36 16.72 8.88
N ARG A 516 0.53 17.77 9.00
CA ARG A 516 0.97 19.14 9.36
C ARG A 516 1.38 19.32 10.82
#